data_AF-A0A2N1SPX4-F1
#
_entry.id   AF-A0A2N1SPX4-F1
#
_cell.length_a   1.000
_cell.length_b   1.000
_cell.length_c   1.000
_cell.angle_alpha   90.00
_cell.angle_beta   90.00
_cell.angle_gamma   90.00
#
_symmetry.space_group_name_H-M   'P 1'
#
loop_
_entity.id
_entity.type
_entity.pdbx_description
1 polymer ?
#
loop_
_entity_poly.entity_id
_entity_poly.type
_entity_poly.pdbx_seq_one_letter_code
_entity_poly.pdbx_strand_id
1 'polypeptide(L)'
;MCIVRRVSACVGILLFLLSLSGCDLLLGIQVVSDPIFSHTPGVYDESIVVSLSTGTEGATIRYTLDSSVPSETHGTVYEVPIGLTEEKLIRAIAYKDGYTPSNVVEGLFTVSTLPVSDPTFSIPGGSYVGRQLVEIESTTDDAIIRYTLDGNDPSPTSGHLYTTALAISRPCTLKAIAYKDGHQTSAIASTTFDITYSAGSIGPGGGYVFFDKGTLDRDIGTYDPGTGTWTKTGVTEISWRYLEVAPSSSEGAGNNWGGEGTGVVSNVSALGGGWMNTINIISEFGETDPDQNRSDYAASFCYYLSGVENANISNEWYLPSRAELSLLYDTLYLEGLGDFVDDMYWSSTSMEDNTAYVVDFYSGTETFKRRYEYHRVRAIRAF
;
A
#
# COMPACT_ATOMS: atom_id res chain seq x y z
N MET A 1 -66.26 -45.37 66.98
CA MET A 1 -67.24 -46.27 66.36
C MET A 1 -66.46 -47.36 65.63
N CYS A 2 -66.69 -48.60 66.05
CA CYS A 2 -66.38 -49.88 65.41
C CYS A 2 -64.94 -50.17 64.92
N ILE A 3 -64.17 -51.02 65.61
CA ILE A 3 -64.31 -52.50 65.75
C ILE A 3 -63.56 -53.18 64.58
N VAL A 4 -62.31 -53.65 64.78
CA VAL A 4 -61.91 -55.01 65.25
C VAL A 4 -61.73 -55.93 64.02
N ARG A 5 -60.74 -56.83 63.89
CA ARG A 5 -60.21 -57.93 64.74
C ARG A 5 -58.91 -58.38 64.04
N ARG A 6 -57.79 -58.55 64.75
CA ARG A 6 -57.27 -59.81 65.34
C ARG A 6 -57.34 -61.01 64.38
N VAL A 7 -56.28 -61.80 64.24
CA VAL A 7 -55.99 -63.02 65.05
C VAL A 7 -54.62 -63.54 64.55
N SER A 8 -53.59 -63.67 65.42
CA SER A 8 -53.14 -64.91 66.10
C SER A 8 -52.32 -65.84 65.17
N ALA A 9 -51.23 -66.53 65.54
CA ALA A 9 -50.67 -66.90 66.83
C ALA A 9 -49.17 -67.30 66.67
N CYS A 10 -48.47 -67.22 67.81
CA CYS A 10 -47.24 -67.90 68.26
C CYS A 10 -46.70 -69.09 67.45
N VAL A 11 -45.36 -69.14 67.27
CA VAL A 11 -44.46 -70.12 67.91
C VAL A 11 -43.09 -69.44 68.11
N GLY A 12 -42.55 -69.50 69.32
CA GLY A 12 -41.23 -68.95 69.65
C GLY A 12 -40.08 -69.91 69.35
N ILE A 13 -38.87 -69.36 69.27
CA ILE A 13 -37.66 -69.93 69.86
C ILE A 13 -36.70 -68.78 70.16
N LEU A 14 -36.23 -68.78 71.40
CA LEU A 14 -35.29 -67.86 71.99
C LEU A 14 -33.88 -68.20 71.48
N LEU A 15 -33.19 -67.27 70.81
CA LEU A 15 -31.74 -67.29 70.75
C LEU A 15 -31.21 -65.86 70.84
N PHE A 16 -30.68 -65.55 72.03
CA PHE A 16 -29.93 -64.35 72.32
C PHE A 16 -28.50 -64.56 71.79
N LEU A 17 -28.10 -63.79 70.79
CA LEU A 17 -26.70 -63.57 70.43
C LEU A 17 -26.55 -62.10 69.98
N LEU A 18 -25.80 -61.34 70.77
CA LEU A 18 -25.27 -60.03 70.39
C LEU A 18 -24.37 -60.19 69.16
N SER A 19 -24.66 -59.50 68.05
CA SER A 19 -23.60 -59.07 67.13
C SER A 19 -24.02 -57.84 66.33
N LEU A 20 -23.21 -56.79 66.55
CA LEU A 20 -22.93 -55.61 65.73
C LEU A 20 -24.08 -54.95 64.97
N SER A 21 -24.37 -53.72 65.41
CA SER A 21 -24.70 -52.55 64.57
C SER A 21 -24.32 -52.76 63.10
N GLY A 22 -25.29 -53.21 62.30
CA GLY A 22 -25.31 -52.93 60.87
C GLY A 22 -25.46 -51.42 60.73
N CYS A 23 -24.33 -50.74 60.73
CA CYS A 23 -24.22 -49.39 60.20
C CYS A 23 -24.62 -49.51 58.73
N ASP A 24 -25.87 -49.17 58.41
CA ASP A 24 -26.27 -48.81 57.04
C ASP A 24 -25.48 -47.56 56.67
N LEU A 25 -24.22 -47.75 56.29
CA LEU A 25 -23.43 -46.73 55.63
C LEU A 25 -23.92 -46.70 54.19
N LEU A 26 -25.05 -46.01 53.98
CA LEU A 26 -25.38 -45.45 52.68
C LEU A 26 -24.27 -44.45 52.36
N LEU A 27 -23.13 -44.93 51.86
CA LEU A 27 -22.13 -44.09 51.22
C LEU A 27 -22.82 -43.51 49.98
N GLY A 28 -23.49 -42.38 50.18
CA GLY A 28 -23.94 -41.55 49.08
C GLY A 28 -22.70 -41.16 48.30
N ILE A 29 -22.48 -41.83 47.17
CA ILE A 29 -21.49 -41.41 46.18
C ILE A 29 -21.79 -39.95 45.87
N GLN A 30 -20.84 -39.07 46.17
CA GLN A 30 -20.96 -37.66 45.83
C GLN A 30 -20.69 -37.50 44.34
N VAL A 31 -21.60 -36.83 43.64
CA VAL A 31 -21.48 -36.53 42.21
C VAL A 31 -20.94 -35.12 42.05
N VAL A 32 -19.98 -34.93 41.15
CA VAL A 32 -19.45 -33.60 40.81
C VAL A 32 -20.53 -32.78 40.10
N SER A 33 -20.66 -31.51 40.45
CA SER A 33 -21.56 -30.57 39.78
C SER A 33 -21.16 -30.38 38.31
N ASP A 34 -22.15 -30.37 37.42
CA ASP A 34 -21.94 -30.14 36.00
C ASP A 34 -21.20 -28.81 35.74
N PRO A 35 -20.28 -28.77 34.75
CA PRO A 35 -19.68 -27.51 34.33
C PRO A 35 -20.72 -26.50 33.85
N ILE A 36 -20.48 -25.23 34.13
CA ILE A 36 -21.33 -24.10 33.75
C ILE A 36 -20.51 -23.19 32.82
N PHE A 37 -21.08 -22.89 31.65
CA PHE A 37 -20.54 -21.89 30.73
C PHE A 37 -20.89 -20.48 31.22
N SER A 38 -19.95 -19.53 31.11
CA SER A 38 -20.21 -18.11 31.43
C SER A 38 -21.14 -17.43 30.42
N HIS A 39 -21.29 -18.02 29.23
CA HIS A 39 -22.12 -17.53 28.13
C HIS A 39 -23.11 -18.62 27.73
N THR A 40 -24.33 -18.23 27.35
CA THR A 40 -25.32 -19.17 26.83
C THR A 40 -24.91 -19.64 25.44
N PRO A 41 -24.96 -20.95 25.11
CA PRO A 41 -24.75 -21.41 23.73
C PRO A 41 -25.67 -20.68 22.75
N GLY A 42 -25.15 -20.25 21.60
CA GLY A 42 -25.87 -19.39 20.66
C GLY A 42 -24.99 -18.67 19.65
N VAL A 43 -25.58 -17.69 18.97
CA VAL A 43 -24.94 -16.88 17.93
C VAL A 43 -24.48 -15.54 18.51
N TYR A 44 -23.27 -15.12 18.17
CA TYR A 44 -22.62 -13.89 18.61
C TYR A 44 -22.09 -13.13 17.39
N ASP A 45 -22.26 -11.81 17.38
CA ASP A 45 -21.82 -10.89 16.32
C ASP A 45 -20.38 -10.38 16.52
N GLU A 46 -19.81 -10.60 17.71
CA GLU A 46 -18.43 -10.30 18.07
C GLU A 46 -17.72 -11.53 18.66
N SER A 47 -16.38 -11.49 18.71
CA SER A 47 -15.60 -12.53 19.39
C SER A 47 -15.94 -12.57 20.88
N ILE A 48 -16.11 -13.76 21.44
CA ILE A 48 -16.44 -13.95 22.86
C ILE A 48 -15.38 -14.76 23.60
N VAL A 49 -15.36 -14.61 24.92
CA VAL A 49 -14.47 -15.35 25.83
C VAL A 49 -15.33 -16.18 26.78
N VAL A 50 -15.38 -17.49 26.57
CA VAL A 50 -16.19 -18.43 27.36
C VAL A 50 -15.38 -18.98 28.53
N SER A 51 -15.85 -18.73 29.75
CA SER A 51 -15.27 -19.32 30.96
C SER A 51 -16.08 -20.53 31.41
N LEU A 52 -15.39 -21.54 31.98
CA LEU A 52 -16.00 -22.71 32.59
C LEU A 52 -15.86 -22.64 34.13
N SER A 53 -16.89 -23.08 34.83
CA SER A 53 -16.86 -23.21 36.29
C SER A 53 -17.66 -24.44 36.74
N THR A 54 -17.42 -24.94 37.95
CA THR A 54 -18.20 -26.01 38.56
C THR A 54 -18.48 -25.66 40.02
N GLY A 55 -19.66 -26.03 40.52
CA GLY A 55 -20.03 -25.83 41.93
C GLY A 55 -19.28 -26.72 42.91
N THR A 56 -18.55 -27.73 42.43
CA THR A 56 -17.74 -28.60 43.30
C THR A 56 -16.34 -28.03 43.49
N GLU A 57 -16.09 -27.48 44.68
CA GLU A 57 -14.78 -26.92 45.03
C GLU A 57 -13.66 -27.98 44.87
N GLY A 58 -12.57 -27.58 44.22
CA GLY A 58 -11.40 -28.44 43.95
C GLY A 58 -11.61 -29.48 42.85
N ALA A 59 -12.71 -29.43 42.09
CA ALA A 59 -12.89 -30.26 40.90
C ALA A 59 -12.12 -29.70 39.68
N THR A 60 -11.62 -30.60 38.85
CA THR A 60 -10.91 -30.30 37.60
C THR A 60 -11.88 -30.42 36.42
N ILE A 61 -11.96 -29.39 35.58
CA ILE A 61 -12.77 -29.41 34.35
C ILE A 61 -11.87 -29.80 33.18
N ARG A 62 -12.31 -30.73 32.32
CA ARG A 62 -11.73 -30.98 30.99
C ARG A 62 -12.73 -30.66 29.91
N TYR A 63 -12.24 -30.22 28.76
CA TYR A 63 -13.06 -29.89 27.61
C TYR A 63 -12.43 -30.29 26.27
N THR A 64 -13.26 -30.33 25.23
CA THR A 64 -12.86 -30.58 23.83
C THR A 64 -13.50 -29.53 22.92
N LEU A 65 -12.82 -29.23 21.81
CA LEU A 65 -13.26 -28.28 20.77
C LEU A 65 -13.40 -28.94 19.38
N ASP A 66 -13.03 -30.21 19.27
CA ASP A 66 -12.97 -31.01 18.04
C ASP A 66 -14.19 -31.94 17.89
N SER A 67 -15.27 -31.65 18.63
CA SER A 67 -16.47 -32.49 18.71
C SER A 67 -16.26 -33.90 19.28
N SER A 68 -15.10 -34.23 19.86
CA SER A 68 -14.93 -35.48 20.61
C SER A 68 -15.56 -35.37 22.01
N VAL A 69 -15.83 -36.49 22.68
CA VAL A 69 -16.36 -36.49 24.06
C VAL A 69 -15.17 -36.43 25.04
N PRO A 70 -15.09 -35.43 25.94
CA PRO A 70 -14.02 -35.36 26.92
C PRO A 70 -14.12 -36.50 27.95
N SER A 71 -12.97 -36.98 28.42
CA SER A 71 -12.85 -37.99 29.47
C SER A 71 -11.76 -37.59 30.48
N GLU A 72 -11.53 -38.36 31.55
CA GLU A 72 -10.43 -38.09 32.51
C GLU A 72 -9.05 -38.05 31.84
N THR A 73 -8.92 -38.76 30.71
CA THR A 73 -7.67 -38.91 29.96
C THR A 73 -7.72 -38.27 28.57
N HIS A 74 -8.87 -37.75 28.13
CA HIS A 74 -9.08 -37.17 26.80
C HIS A 74 -9.65 -35.75 26.88
N GLY A 75 -9.02 -34.81 26.19
CA GLY A 75 -9.37 -33.39 26.21
C GLY A 75 -8.43 -32.53 27.06
N THR A 76 -8.62 -31.21 26.95
CA THR A 76 -7.77 -30.18 27.57
C THR A 76 -8.27 -29.85 28.96
N VAL A 77 -7.37 -29.74 29.95
CA VAL A 77 -7.73 -29.24 31.28
C VAL A 77 -8.01 -27.74 31.19
N TYR A 78 -9.14 -27.30 31.73
CA TYR A 78 -9.52 -25.90 31.74
C TYR A 78 -8.74 -25.12 32.80
N GLU A 79 -7.82 -24.26 32.35
CA GLU A 79 -7.04 -23.36 33.21
C GLU A 79 -7.24 -21.87 32.85
N VAL A 80 -7.60 -21.59 31.59
CA VAL A 80 -7.74 -20.24 31.03
C VAL A 80 -9.05 -20.17 30.22
N PRO A 81 -9.78 -19.04 30.25
CA PRO A 81 -10.96 -18.85 29.41
C PRO A 81 -10.73 -19.12 27.92
N ILE A 82 -11.74 -19.64 27.24
CA ILE A 82 -11.69 -20.08 25.85
C ILE A 82 -12.14 -18.92 24.94
N GLY A 83 -11.21 -18.35 24.17
CA GLY A 83 -11.51 -17.33 23.16
C GLY A 83 -12.08 -17.95 21.88
N LEU A 84 -13.23 -17.44 21.42
CA LEU A 84 -13.91 -17.90 20.22
C LEU A 84 -14.01 -16.78 19.18
N THR A 85 -13.59 -17.07 17.96
CA THR A 85 -13.69 -16.19 16.79
C THR A 85 -14.44 -16.82 15.62
N GLU A 86 -14.86 -18.08 15.76
CA GLU A 86 -15.57 -18.86 14.77
C GLU A 86 -16.48 -19.89 15.48
N GLU A 87 -17.25 -20.65 14.72
CA GLU A 87 -18.08 -21.71 15.28
C GLU A 87 -17.27 -22.79 15.98
N LYS A 88 -17.59 -23.05 17.25
CA LYS A 88 -17.02 -24.16 18.04
C LYS A 88 -18.08 -24.84 18.88
N LEU A 89 -18.04 -26.17 18.88
CA LEU A 89 -18.74 -27.00 19.84
C LEU A 89 -17.82 -27.24 21.04
N ILE A 90 -18.17 -26.68 22.20
CA ILE A 90 -17.46 -26.95 23.45
C ILE A 90 -18.19 -28.08 24.17
N ARG A 91 -17.48 -29.17 24.46
CA ARG A 91 -17.95 -30.19 25.41
C ARG A 91 -17.08 -30.17 26.64
N ALA A 92 -17.68 -30.19 27.82
CA ALA A 92 -16.95 -30.12 29.09
C ALA A 92 -17.49 -31.12 30.12
N ILE A 93 -16.61 -31.57 31.00
CA ILE A 93 -16.90 -32.51 32.10
C ILE A 93 -15.98 -32.20 33.29
N ALA A 94 -16.50 -32.36 34.51
CA ALA A 94 -15.78 -32.09 35.74
C ALA A 94 -15.50 -33.37 36.55
N TYR A 95 -14.31 -33.42 37.16
CA TYR A 95 -13.78 -34.56 37.90
C TYR A 95 -13.28 -34.17 39.27
N LYS A 96 -13.43 -35.07 40.24
CA LYS A 96 -12.82 -34.94 41.56
C LYS A 96 -12.54 -36.32 42.13
N ASP A 97 -11.35 -36.53 42.67
CA ASP A 97 -10.96 -37.81 43.25
C ASP A 97 -11.94 -38.25 44.35
N GLY A 98 -12.42 -39.50 44.24
CA GLY A 98 -13.39 -40.06 45.17
C GLY A 98 -14.86 -39.67 44.91
N TYR A 99 -15.15 -38.94 43.83
CA TYR A 99 -16.49 -38.55 43.41
C TYR A 99 -16.85 -39.24 42.08
N THR A 100 -18.14 -39.39 41.81
CA THR A 100 -18.58 -39.71 40.44
C THR A 100 -18.47 -38.46 39.57
N PRO A 101 -17.88 -38.57 38.36
CA PRO A 101 -17.78 -37.45 37.43
C PRO A 101 -19.12 -36.80 37.12
N SER A 102 -19.09 -35.53 36.71
CA SER A 102 -20.29 -34.85 36.24
C SER A 102 -20.81 -35.45 34.93
N ASN A 103 -21.98 -35.00 34.49
CA ASN A 103 -22.38 -35.22 33.10
C ASN A 103 -21.46 -34.43 32.15
N VAL A 104 -21.40 -34.88 30.89
CA VAL A 104 -20.82 -34.06 29.81
C VAL A 104 -21.84 -32.99 29.45
N VAL A 105 -21.48 -31.73 29.60
CA VAL A 105 -22.25 -30.59 29.09
C VAL A 105 -21.72 -30.19 27.72
N GLU A 106 -22.61 -29.75 26.84
CA GLU A 106 -22.23 -29.27 25.51
C GLU A 106 -22.87 -27.92 25.19
N GLY A 107 -22.13 -27.09 24.46
CA GLY A 107 -22.58 -25.79 23.99
C GLY A 107 -22.00 -25.49 22.61
N LEU A 108 -22.88 -25.25 21.63
CA LEU A 108 -22.50 -24.73 20.33
C LEU A 108 -22.46 -23.20 20.39
N PHE A 109 -21.30 -22.63 20.09
CA PHE A 109 -21.08 -21.20 20.05
C PHE A 109 -20.69 -20.82 18.62
N THR A 110 -21.53 -20.01 17.97
CA THR A 110 -21.30 -19.56 16.60
C THR A 110 -20.97 -18.07 16.64
N VAL A 111 -19.73 -17.71 16.28
CA VAL A 111 -19.35 -16.30 16.06
C VAL A 111 -19.54 -16.00 14.58
N SER A 112 -20.48 -15.11 14.27
CA SER A 112 -20.85 -14.67 12.93
C SER A 112 -20.62 -13.18 12.81
N THR A 113 -19.39 -12.79 12.49
CA THR A 113 -19.04 -11.38 12.31
C THR A 113 -19.69 -10.80 11.05
N LEU A 114 -20.09 -9.53 11.10
CA LEU A 114 -20.64 -8.86 9.92
C LEU A 114 -19.53 -8.62 8.89
N PRO A 115 -19.79 -8.83 7.58
CA PRO A 115 -18.82 -8.53 6.55
C PRO A 115 -18.66 -7.02 6.38
N VAL A 116 -17.41 -6.57 6.25
CA VAL A 116 -17.08 -5.21 5.81
C VAL A 116 -17.40 -5.11 4.32
N SER A 117 -18.06 -4.02 3.92
CA SER A 117 -18.40 -3.74 2.54
C SER A 117 -17.14 -3.55 1.70
N ASP A 118 -17.12 -4.20 0.54
CA ASP A 118 -15.99 -4.14 -0.39
C ASP A 118 -15.68 -2.69 -0.80
N PRO A 119 -14.39 -2.32 -0.95
CA PRO A 119 -14.03 -1.02 -1.48
C PRO A 119 -14.60 -0.79 -2.88
N THR A 120 -15.04 0.43 -3.13
CA THR A 120 -15.47 0.90 -4.45
C THR A 120 -14.55 2.01 -4.92
N PHE A 121 -14.34 2.12 -6.23
CA PHE A 121 -13.52 3.14 -6.86
C PHE A 121 -14.41 4.19 -7.54
N SER A 122 -14.12 5.48 -7.37
CA SER A 122 -14.92 6.56 -7.94
C SER A 122 -14.92 6.60 -9.47
N ILE A 123 -13.90 6.00 -10.10
CA ILE A 123 -13.86 5.78 -11.54
C ILE A 123 -13.52 4.31 -11.84
N PRO A 124 -14.11 3.72 -12.90
CA PRO A 124 -13.76 2.37 -13.32
C PRO A 124 -12.32 2.31 -13.85
N GLY A 125 -11.72 1.12 -13.86
CA GLY A 125 -10.47 0.91 -14.59
C GLY A 125 -10.64 1.06 -16.09
N GLY A 126 -9.53 1.31 -16.77
CA GLY A 126 -9.50 1.52 -18.21
C GLY A 126 -8.38 2.43 -18.65
N SER A 127 -8.47 2.88 -19.90
CA SER A 127 -7.48 3.76 -20.52
C SER A 127 -7.85 5.23 -20.35
N TYR A 128 -6.89 6.01 -19.87
CA TYR A 128 -7.05 7.45 -19.63
C TYR A 128 -5.91 8.24 -20.25
N VAL A 129 -6.23 9.46 -20.68
CA VAL A 129 -5.22 10.47 -21.05
C VAL A 129 -5.04 11.41 -19.87
N GLY A 130 -3.80 11.54 -19.40
CA GLY A 130 -3.46 12.35 -18.23
C GLY A 130 -3.80 11.68 -16.90
N ARG A 131 -3.30 12.31 -15.83
CA ARG A 131 -3.47 11.83 -14.45
C ARG A 131 -4.95 11.73 -14.06
N GLN A 132 -5.31 10.69 -13.31
CA GLN A 132 -6.63 10.52 -12.72
C GLN A 132 -6.58 10.68 -11.20
N LEU A 133 -7.66 11.20 -10.62
CA LEU A 133 -7.84 11.27 -9.17
C LEU A 133 -8.90 10.23 -8.77
N VAL A 134 -8.47 9.20 -8.06
CA VAL A 134 -9.32 8.05 -7.69
C VAL A 134 -9.63 8.11 -6.20
N GLU A 135 -10.91 8.13 -5.87
CA GLU A 135 -11.39 7.99 -4.49
C GLU A 135 -11.76 6.53 -4.24
N ILE A 136 -11.50 6.07 -3.01
CA ILE A 136 -11.83 4.73 -2.55
C ILE A 136 -12.79 4.84 -1.36
N GLU A 137 -13.91 4.14 -1.43
CA GLU A 137 -14.95 4.21 -0.39
C GLU A 137 -15.40 2.81 0.03
N SER A 138 -15.78 2.66 1.30
CA SER A 138 -16.53 1.50 1.81
C SER A 138 -17.78 2.02 2.50
N THR A 139 -18.93 1.36 2.29
CA THR A 139 -20.19 1.73 2.94
C THR A 139 -20.28 1.27 4.40
N THR A 140 -19.27 0.53 4.89
CA THR A 140 -19.14 0.20 6.31
C THR A 140 -18.51 1.38 7.05
N ASP A 141 -19.29 2.00 7.92
CA ASP A 141 -18.87 3.15 8.72
C ASP A 141 -17.61 2.81 9.55
N ASP A 142 -16.68 3.76 9.62
CA ASP A 142 -15.36 3.63 10.26
C ASP A 142 -14.45 2.49 9.74
N ALA A 143 -14.74 1.89 8.58
CA ALA A 143 -13.85 0.90 7.99
C ALA A 143 -12.52 1.53 7.55
N ILE A 144 -11.41 0.84 7.84
CA ILE A 144 -10.07 1.24 7.42
C ILE A 144 -9.79 0.61 6.06
N ILE A 145 -9.30 1.42 5.11
CA ILE A 145 -8.97 0.97 3.76
C ILE A 145 -7.46 0.96 3.55
N ARG A 146 -6.93 -0.16 3.03
CA ARG A 146 -5.55 -0.26 2.55
C ARG A 146 -5.52 -0.58 1.07
N TYR A 147 -4.48 -0.12 0.37
CA TYR A 147 -4.33 -0.30 -1.06
C TYR A 147 -2.89 -0.56 -1.50
N THR A 148 -2.76 -1.02 -2.74
CA THR A 148 -1.50 -1.21 -3.48
C THR A 148 -1.69 -0.74 -4.93
N LEU A 149 -0.61 -0.32 -5.58
CA LEU A 149 -0.60 0.12 -6.98
C LEU A 149 0.24 -0.80 -7.89
N ASP A 150 0.99 -1.72 -7.29
CA ASP A 150 1.88 -2.66 -7.96
C ASP A 150 1.19 -3.99 -8.32
N GLY A 151 -0.11 -4.12 -8.00
CA GLY A 151 -0.88 -5.34 -8.21
C GLY A 151 -0.70 -6.43 -7.15
N ASN A 152 0.11 -6.22 -6.12
CA ASN A 152 0.18 -7.12 -4.97
C ASN A 152 -1.10 -7.02 -4.13
N ASP A 153 -1.50 -8.10 -3.47
CA ASP A 153 -2.71 -8.08 -2.64
C ASP A 153 -2.47 -7.29 -1.33
N PRO A 154 -3.30 -6.26 -1.02
CA PRO A 154 -3.27 -5.62 0.28
C PRO A 154 -3.89 -6.52 1.35
N SER A 155 -3.55 -6.26 2.61
CA SER A 155 -4.16 -6.91 3.78
C SER A 155 -4.34 -5.89 4.91
N PRO A 156 -5.01 -6.21 6.03
CA PRO A 156 -5.08 -5.31 7.18
C PRO A 156 -3.70 -4.84 7.71
N THR A 157 -2.63 -5.56 7.39
CA THR A 157 -1.25 -5.27 7.82
C THR A 157 -0.28 -4.96 6.68
N SER A 158 -0.72 -5.03 5.41
CA SER A 158 0.13 -4.83 4.22
C SER A 158 -0.53 -3.89 3.22
N GLY A 159 0.27 -3.03 2.58
CA GLY A 159 -0.21 -1.96 1.69
C GLY A 159 -0.33 -0.60 2.37
N HIS A 160 -0.57 0.43 1.57
CA HIS A 160 -0.66 1.82 2.00
C HIS A 160 -2.03 2.11 2.62
N LEU A 161 -2.07 2.93 3.68
CA LEU A 161 -3.31 3.40 4.25
C LEU A 161 -3.95 4.44 3.32
N TYR A 162 -5.21 4.25 2.96
CA TYR A 162 -5.97 5.24 2.20
C TYR A 162 -6.44 6.36 3.14
N THR A 163 -6.01 7.59 2.85
CA THR A 163 -6.33 8.79 3.66
C THR A 163 -6.78 9.98 2.81
N THR A 164 -6.39 10.00 1.53
CA THR A 164 -6.75 11.03 0.55
C THR A 164 -6.87 10.37 -0.82
N ALA A 165 -7.57 11.03 -1.74
CA ALA A 165 -7.73 10.56 -3.11
C ALA A 165 -6.37 10.30 -3.79
N LEU A 166 -6.28 9.22 -4.56
CA LEU A 166 -5.05 8.74 -5.18
C LEU A 166 -4.85 9.39 -6.54
N ALA A 167 -3.71 10.05 -6.73
CA ALA A 167 -3.29 10.55 -8.03
C ALA A 167 -2.64 9.42 -8.86
N ILE A 168 -3.42 8.78 -9.73
CA ILE A 168 -2.95 7.75 -10.65
C ILE A 168 -2.38 8.42 -11.90
N SER A 169 -1.05 8.48 -11.96
CA SER A 169 -0.31 9.17 -13.02
C SER A 169 0.55 8.25 -13.89
N ARG A 170 0.53 6.94 -13.63
CA ARG A 170 1.25 5.91 -14.40
C ARG A 170 0.37 4.68 -14.52
N PRO A 171 0.59 3.83 -15.55
CA PRO A 171 -0.07 2.54 -15.62
C PRO A 171 0.16 1.74 -14.34
N CYS A 172 -0.92 1.22 -13.76
CA CYS A 172 -0.86 0.53 -12.47
C CYS A 172 -2.04 -0.44 -12.31
N THR A 173 -1.90 -1.37 -11.36
CA THR A 173 -3.04 -2.17 -10.87
C THR A 173 -3.36 -1.73 -9.46
N LEU A 174 -4.48 -1.03 -9.30
CA LEU A 174 -4.98 -0.61 -8.00
C LEU A 174 -5.77 -1.77 -7.37
N LYS A 175 -5.30 -2.24 -6.22
CA LYS A 175 -6.04 -3.15 -5.37
C LYS A 175 -6.32 -2.49 -4.02
N ALA A 176 -7.51 -2.74 -3.47
CA ALA A 176 -7.91 -2.20 -2.17
C ALA A 176 -8.67 -3.23 -1.34
N ILE A 177 -8.51 -3.14 -0.02
CA ILE A 177 -9.23 -3.95 0.98
C ILE A 177 -9.71 -3.05 2.11
N ALA A 178 -10.91 -3.32 2.62
CA ALA A 178 -11.49 -2.65 3.78
C ALA A 178 -11.58 -3.62 4.97
N TYR A 179 -11.27 -3.14 6.17
CA TYR A 179 -11.34 -3.93 7.40
C TYR A 179 -11.77 -3.09 8.59
N LYS A 180 -12.37 -3.77 9.57
CA LYS A 180 -12.80 -3.19 10.85
C LYS A 180 -12.63 -4.24 11.93
N ASP A 181 -12.18 -3.84 13.12
CA ASP A 181 -12.00 -4.78 14.23
C ASP A 181 -13.34 -5.44 14.59
N GLY A 182 -13.27 -6.73 14.92
CA GLY A 182 -14.45 -7.55 15.20
C GLY A 182 -15.32 -7.90 13.97
N HIS A 183 -14.95 -7.45 12.77
CA HIS A 183 -15.69 -7.72 11.54
C HIS A 183 -14.93 -8.69 10.62
N GLN A 184 -15.66 -9.36 9.73
CA GLN A 184 -15.03 -10.08 8.64
C GLN A 184 -14.48 -9.07 7.62
N THR A 185 -13.18 -9.13 7.36
CA THR A 185 -12.51 -8.31 6.33
C THR A 185 -13.19 -8.46 4.97
N SER A 186 -13.26 -7.36 4.20
CA SER A 186 -13.86 -7.36 2.88
C SER A 186 -13.12 -8.24 1.87
N ALA A 187 -13.72 -8.47 0.70
CA ALA A 187 -12.97 -8.94 -0.46
C ALA A 187 -12.03 -7.83 -0.97
N ILE A 188 -11.02 -8.23 -1.77
CA ILE A 188 -10.13 -7.29 -2.44
C ILE A 188 -10.81 -6.77 -3.71
N ALA A 189 -11.05 -5.46 -3.76
CA ALA A 189 -11.42 -4.78 -4.99
C ALA A 189 -10.15 -4.58 -5.85
N SER A 190 -10.25 -4.81 -7.17
CA SER A 190 -9.11 -4.74 -8.08
C SER A 190 -9.50 -4.08 -9.39
N THR A 191 -8.68 -3.14 -9.86
CA THR A 191 -8.85 -2.52 -11.17
C THR A 191 -7.51 -2.09 -11.77
N THR A 192 -7.46 -1.97 -13.09
CA THR A 192 -6.23 -1.60 -13.81
C THR A 192 -6.43 -0.27 -14.52
N PHE A 193 -5.44 0.61 -14.41
CA PHE A 193 -5.41 1.89 -15.10
C PHE A 193 -4.29 1.87 -16.13
N ASP A 194 -4.63 2.18 -17.37
CA ASP A 194 -3.68 2.45 -18.44
C ASP A 194 -3.60 3.96 -18.66
N ILE A 195 -2.60 4.61 -18.05
CA ILE A 195 -2.40 6.05 -18.19
C ILE A 195 -1.48 6.35 -19.37
N THR A 196 -1.97 7.18 -20.28
CA THR A 196 -1.20 7.72 -21.41
C THR A 196 -1.15 9.24 -21.35
N TYR A 197 -0.19 9.84 -22.05
CA TYR A 197 -0.07 11.28 -22.16
C TYR A 197 0.03 11.68 -23.64
N SER A 198 -0.37 12.92 -23.92
CA SER A 198 -0.20 13.56 -25.23
C SER A 198 0.50 14.90 -25.04
N ALA A 199 1.10 15.43 -26.11
CA ALA A 199 1.68 16.77 -26.07
C ALA A 199 0.62 17.80 -25.60
N GLY A 200 1.01 18.67 -24.67
CA GLY A 200 0.12 19.64 -24.02
C GLY A 200 -0.70 19.12 -22.84
N SER A 201 -0.63 17.82 -22.50
CA SER A 201 -1.23 17.31 -21.25
C SER A 201 -0.34 17.57 -20.03
N ILE A 202 -0.93 17.66 -18.84
CA ILE A 202 -0.17 17.81 -17.59
C ILE A 202 0.39 16.45 -17.16
N GLY A 203 1.72 16.35 -17.11
CA GLY A 203 2.46 15.17 -16.70
C GLY A 203 2.50 14.96 -15.19
N PRO A 204 3.14 13.88 -14.72
CA PRO A 204 3.20 13.56 -13.29
C PRO A 204 4.01 14.58 -12.46
N GLY A 205 4.76 15.49 -13.09
CA GLY A 205 5.60 16.50 -12.46
C GLY A 205 4.87 17.84 -12.36
N GLY A 206 3.62 17.89 -12.80
CA GLY A 206 2.77 19.07 -12.80
C GLY A 206 3.01 20.02 -13.98
N GLY A 207 3.95 19.69 -14.87
CA GLY A 207 4.23 20.49 -16.05
C GLY A 207 3.73 19.83 -17.33
N TYR A 208 4.06 20.42 -18.48
CA TYR A 208 3.50 19.98 -19.75
C TYR A 208 4.32 18.85 -20.37
N VAL A 209 3.64 17.77 -20.76
CA VAL A 209 4.23 16.75 -21.63
C VAL A 209 4.40 17.36 -23.01
N PHE A 210 5.59 17.21 -23.59
CA PHE A 210 5.93 17.78 -24.90
C PHE A 210 6.44 16.73 -25.89
N PHE A 211 6.62 15.49 -25.43
CA PHE A 211 7.00 14.37 -26.27
C PHE A 211 6.33 13.06 -25.80
N ASP A 212 5.84 12.28 -26.76
CA ASP A 212 5.47 10.87 -26.59
C ASP A 212 6.20 10.03 -27.66
N LYS A 213 7.02 9.08 -27.23
CA LYS A 213 7.68 8.10 -28.11
C LYS A 213 6.66 7.26 -28.89
N GLY A 214 5.49 7.02 -28.31
CA GLY A 214 4.46 6.13 -28.84
C GLY A 214 4.90 4.66 -28.86
N THR A 215 4.37 3.89 -29.81
CA THR A 215 4.85 2.52 -30.15
C THR A 215 5.95 2.53 -31.19
N LEU A 216 6.35 3.71 -31.66
CA LEU A 216 7.34 3.84 -32.70
C LEU A 216 8.69 3.57 -32.07
N ASP A 217 9.40 2.59 -32.62
CA ASP A 217 10.83 2.38 -32.42
C ASP A 217 11.61 3.53 -33.09
N ARG A 218 11.33 4.77 -32.67
CA ARG A 218 12.13 5.96 -32.98
C ARG A 218 13.38 5.87 -32.12
N ASP A 219 14.18 4.85 -32.40
CA ASP A 219 15.54 4.81 -31.93
C ASP A 219 16.19 6.15 -32.26
N ILE A 220 16.64 6.77 -31.18
CA ILE A 220 17.07 8.15 -30.99
C ILE A 220 17.72 8.75 -32.24
N GLY A 221 17.27 9.96 -32.57
CA GLY A 221 17.72 10.71 -33.72
C GLY A 221 17.90 12.20 -33.42
N THR A 222 18.56 12.90 -34.33
CA THR A 222 18.52 14.37 -34.38
C THR A 222 17.18 14.79 -34.98
N TYR A 223 16.43 15.63 -34.27
CA TYR A 223 15.27 16.32 -34.83
C TYR A 223 15.76 17.52 -35.64
N ASP A 224 15.31 17.61 -36.89
CA ASP A 224 15.48 18.82 -37.71
C ASP A 224 14.18 19.64 -37.66
N PRO A 225 14.15 20.75 -36.91
CA PRO A 225 12.96 21.60 -36.79
C PRO A 225 12.58 22.26 -38.12
N GLY A 226 13.55 22.48 -39.03
CA GLY A 226 13.29 23.09 -40.34
C GLY A 226 12.53 22.18 -41.30
N THR A 227 12.61 20.86 -41.12
CA THR A 227 11.95 19.87 -41.99
C THR A 227 10.95 18.99 -41.24
N GLY A 228 10.82 19.14 -39.93
CA GLY A 228 10.01 18.28 -39.07
C GLY A 228 10.42 16.81 -39.09
N THR A 229 11.66 16.51 -39.54
CA THR A 229 12.12 15.15 -39.85
C THR A 229 13.08 14.63 -38.79
N TRP A 230 13.03 13.32 -38.54
CA TRP A 230 13.89 12.62 -37.58
C TRP A 230 14.99 11.82 -38.31
N THR A 231 16.24 12.00 -37.90
CA THR A 231 17.37 11.20 -38.42
C THR A 231 17.99 10.39 -37.29
N LYS A 232 17.87 9.06 -37.31
CA LYS A 232 18.44 8.12 -36.32
C LYS A 232 19.95 8.32 -36.18
N THR A 233 20.45 8.56 -34.97
CA THR A 233 21.87 8.85 -34.66
C THR A 233 22.57 7.76 -33.85
N GLY A 234 22.01 6.55 -33.79
CA GLY A 234 22.73 5.37 -33.31
C GLY A 234 22.88 5.24 -31.78
N VAL A 235 22.06 5.97 -31.02
CA VAL A 235 22.00 5.82 -29.55
C VAL A 235 21.14 4.60 -29.21
N THR A 236 21.57 3.81 -28.22
CA THR A 236 20.87 2.63 -27.69
C THR A 236 19.53 2.98 -27.06
N GLU A 237 18.56 2.06 -27.16
CA GLU A 237 17.17 2.13 -26.69
C GLU A 237 16.93 3.08 -25.48
N ILE A 238 16.09 4.10 -25.67
CA ILE A 238 15.51 4.86 -24.54
C ILE A 238 14.43 4.02 -23.85
N SER A 239 14.59 3.82 -22.53
CA SER A 239 13.68 3.06 -21.67
C SER A 239 12.44 3.85 -21.22
N TRP A 240 12.46 5.18 -21.37
CA TRP A 240 11.37 6.08 -21.07
C TRP A 240 10.48 6.33 -22.29
N ARG A 241 9.25 6.82 -22.06
CA ARG A 241 8.27 7.06 -23.13
C ARG A 241 7.97 8.54 -23.33
N TYR A 242 7.87 9.31 -22.26
CA TYR A 242 7.44 10.71 -22.33
C TYR A 242 8.54 11.66 -21.89
N LEU A 243 8.50 12.89 -22.42
CA LEU A 243 9.21 14.02 -21.84
C LEU A 243 8.22 15.08 -21.34
N GLU A 244 8.50 15.63 -20.18
CA GLU A 244 7.74 16.70 -19.54
C GLU A 244 8.67 17.86 -19.20
N VAL A 245 8.21 19.10 -19.42
CA VAL A 245 8.86 20.32 -18.94
C VAL A 245 8.34 20.66 -17.55
N ALA A 246 9.18 21.22 -16.69
CA ALA A 246 8.80 21.64 -15.35
C ALA A 246 7.75 22.77 -15.38
N PRO A 247 6.90 22.88 -14.32
CA PRO A 247 5.93 23.97 -14.22
C PRO A 247 6.56 25.35 -14.35
N SER A 248 5.82 26.34 -14.84
CA SER A 248 6.33 27.72 -15.01
C SER A 248 6.79 28.38 -13.71
N SER A 249 6.24 27.95 -12.57
CA SER A 249 6.70 28.36 -11.24
C SER A 249 8.13 27.91 -10.88
N SER A 250 8.73 27.02 -11.67
CA SER A 250 10.07 26.47 -11.47
C SER A 250 11.09 26.95 -12.50
N GLU A 251 10.77 27.98 -13.28
CA GLU A 251 11.71 28.55 -14.24
C GLU A 251 12.85 29.31 -13.55
N GLY A 252 14.07 29.05 -14.00
CA GLY A 252 15.25 29.82 -13.63
C GLY A 252 15.39 31.03 -14.56
N ALA A 253 15.40 32.23 -13.98
CA ALA A 253 15.64 33.47 -14.70
C ALA A 253 17.01 34.03 -14.29
N GLY A 254 17.98 33.98 -15.20
CA GLY A 254 19.30 34.57 -14.97
C GLY A 254 20.36 33.59 -14.43
N ASN A 255 20.35 32.38 -14.96
CA ASN A 255 21.35 31.36 -14.65
C ASN A 255 22.47 31.44 -15.69
N ASN A 256 23.72 31.42 -15.23
CA ASN A 256 24.85 31.13 -16.10
C ASN A 256 24.85 29.65 -16.46
N TRP A 257 25.49 29.28 -17.57
CA TRP A 257 25.61 27.88 -17.94
C TRP A 257 26.58 27.13 -17.00
N GLY A 258 27.71 27.78 -16.66
CA GLY A 258 28.76 27.31 -15.73
C GLY A 258 30.13 27.14 -16.40
N GLY A 259 31.22 27.08 -15.61
CA GLY A 259 32.55 26.60 -16.04
C GLY A 259 33.21 27.29 -17.22
N GLU A 260 33.51 28.58 -17.10
CA GLU A 260 34.37 29.37 -17.97
C GLU A 260 35.79 28.79 -18.07
N GLY A 261 36.21 28.48 -19.30
CA GLY A 261 37.55 27.93 -19.55
C GLY A 261 37.71 26.44 -19.22
N THR A 262 36.64 25.80 -18.73
CA THR A 262 36.57 24.33 -18.70
C THR A 262 36.38 23.79 -20.13
N GLY A 263 36.92 22.59 -20.39
CA GLY A 263 36.79 21.95 -21.70
C GLY A 263 35.33 21.66 -22.10
N VAL A 264 35.14 20.93 -23.20
CA VAL A 264 33.83 20.37 -23.54
C VAL A 264 33.51 19.30 -22.49
N VAL A 265 32.53 19.57 -21.62
CA VAL A 265 32.12 18.63 -20.57
C VAL A 265 31.20 17.55 -21.14
N SER A 266 30.23 17.95 -21.98
CA SER A 266 29.37 17.03 -22.73
C SER A 266 28.64 17.75 -23.87
N ASN A 267 28.46 17.10 -25.02
CA ASN A 267 27.89 17.73 -26.22
C ASN A 267 26.82 16.86 -26.90
N VAL A 268 26.16 15.97 -26.16
CA VAL A 268 25.10 15.14 -26.73
C VAL A 268 23.91 16.03 -27.06
N SER A 269 23.73 16.33 -28.35
CA SER A 269 22.70 17.26 -28.83
C SER A 269 21.36 16.58 -29.13
N ALA A 270 21.33 15.25 -29.21
CA ALA A 270 20.15 14.48 -29.59
C ALA A 270 19.15 14.30 -28.43
N LEU A 271 17.92 13.90 -28.77
CA LEU A 271 16.86 13.61 -27.79
C LEU A 271 17.33 12.59 -26.75
N GLY A 272 17.06 12.83 -25.47
CA GLY A 272 17.58 12.02 -24.35
C GLY A 272 19.02 12.35 -23.94
N GLY A 273 19.70 13.25 -24.64
CA GLY A 273 21.06 13.68 -24.31
C GLY A 273 21.13 14.58 -23.08
N GLY A 274 20.04 15.27 -22.72
CA GLY A 274 20.05 16.29 -21.68
C GLY A 274 20.40 15.75 -20.30
N TRP A 275 19.91 14.55 -19.96
CA TRP A 275 20.21 13.87 -18.72
C TRP A 275 21.71 13.63 -18.56
N MET A 276 22.33 12.95 -19.55
CA MET A 276 23.75 12.62 -19.53
C MET A 276 24.62 13.89 -19.49
N ASN A 277 24.26 14.90 -20.28
CA ASN A 277 24.98 16.17 -20.26
C ASN A 277 24.90 16.81 -18.86
N THR A 278 23.72 16.87 -18.26
CA THR A 278 23.50 17.46 -16.93
C THR A 278 24.34 16.77 -15.87
N ILE A 279 24.34 15.43 -15.84
CA ILE A 279 25.15 14.65 -14.90
C ILE A 279 26.64 14.91 -15.09
N ASN A 280 27.13 14.95 -16.34
CA ASN A 280 28.54 15.25 -16.59
C ASN A 280 28.92 16.68 -16.15
N ILE A 281 28.05 17.66 -16.39
CA ILE A 281 28.26 19.05 -15.94
C ILE A 281 28.35 19.12 -14.42
N ILE A 282 27.42 18.48 -13.71
CA ILE A 282 27.41 18.41 -12.24
C ILE A 282 28.66 17.69 -11.72
N SER A 283 29.07 16.60 -12.36
CA SER A 283 30.26 15.83 -11.96
C SER A 283 31.55 16.64 -12.12
N GLU A 284 31.63 17.53 -13.11
CA GLU A 284 32.81 18.37 -13.36
C GLU A 284 32.81 19.61 -12.46
N PHE A 285 31.67 20.29 -12.30
CA PHE A 285 31.59 21.57 -11.60
C PHE A 285 31.34 21.42 -10.09
N GLY A 286 30.69 20.34 -9.66
CA GLY A 286 30.28 20.15 -8.26
C GLY A 286 29.06 21.00 -7.88
N GLU A 287 28.90 21.30 -6.59
CA GLU A 287 27.73 22.02 -6.06
C GLU A 287 27.68 23.51 -6.47
N THR A 288 28.80 24.08 -6.91
CA THR A 288 28.91 25.48 -7.33
C THR A 288 29.70 25.59 -8.62
N ASP A 289 29.35 26.52 -9.49
CA ASP A 289 30.15 26.75 -10.68
C ASP A 289 31.56 27.26 -10.32
N PRO A 290 32.60 26.84 -11.06
CA PRO A 290 33.99 27.11 -10.68
C PRO A 290 34.43 28.57 -10.87
N ASP A 291 33.63 29.44 -11.48
CA ASP A 291 34.05 30.82 -11.85
C ASP A 291 33.38 31.90 -11.00
N GLN A 292 32.09 31.74 -10.75
CA GLN A 292 31.27 32.69 -10.01
C GLN A 292 30.87 32.15 -8.63
N ASN A 293 31.21 30.90 -8.31
CA ASN A 293 30.90 30.25 -7.04
C ASN A 293 29.39 30.31 -6.72
N ARG A 294 28.54 30.19 -7.74
CA ARG A 294 27.08 30.12 -7.61
C ARG A 294 26.62 28.68 -7.64
N SER A 295 25.70 28.33 -6.75
CA SER A 295 25.11 26.99 -6.70
C SER A 295 23.97 26.78 -7.70
N ASP A 296 23.55 27.82 -8.41
CA ASP A 296 22.39 27.81 -9.31
C ASP A 296 22.78 28.04 -10.77
N TYR A 297 23.92 27.54 -11.21
CA TYR A 297 24.21 27.43 -12.65
C TYR A 297 23.22 26.45 -13.31
N ALA A 298 23.06 26.55 -14.64
CA ALA A 298 21.92 25.99 -15.36
C ALA A 298 21.64 24.49 -15.08
N ALA A 299 22.68 23.65 -15.09
CA ALA A 299 22.54 22.23 -14.81
C ALA A 299 22.22 21.96 -13.33
N SER A 300 22.86 22.67 -12.39
CA SER A 300 22.60 22.55 -10.95
C SER A 300 21.19 23.01 -10.58
N PHE A 301 20.74 24.12 -11.17
CA PHE A 301 19.37 24.58 -11.02
C PHE A 301 18.36 23.49 -11.39
N CYS A 302 18.55 22.84 -12.55
CA CYS A 302 17.67 21.74 -12.96
C CYS A 302 17.78 20.54 -12.01
N TYR A 303 19.00 20.15 -11.66
CA TYR A 303 19.27 18.98 -10.83
C TYR A 303 18.61 19.09 -9.44
N TYR A 304 18.70 20.25 -8.79
CA TYR A 304 18.17 20.48 -7.44
C TYR A 304 16.71 20.94 -7.39
N LEU A 305 16.01 21.09 -8.52
CA LEU A 305 14.54 21.15 -8.52
C LEU A 305 13.90 19.86 -7.97
N SER A 306 14.69 18.78 -7.82
CA SER A 306 14.32 17.51 -7.17
C SER A 306 14.26 17.61 -5.64
N GLY A 307 13.34 18.40 -5.07
CA GLY A 307 13.11 18.44 -3.62
C GLY A 307 12.46 17.18 -3.00
N VAL A 308 12.77 15.94 -3.43
CA VAL A 308 12.09 14.72 -2.96
C VAL A 308 13.06 13.53 -2.81
N GLU A 309 13.16 13.01 -1.59
CA GLU A 309 13.77 11.73 -1.22
C GLU A 309 13.22 10.59 -2.10
N ASN A 310 13.96 10.10 -3.10
CA ASN A 310 13.84 8.73 -3.64
C ASN A 310 14.93 8.45 -4.69
N ALA A 311 16.09 7.99 -4.22
CA ALA A 311 17.31 7.74 -4.99
C ALA A 311 17.28 6.53 -5.96
N ASN A 312 16.14 6.20 -6.58
CA ASN A 312 16.04 5.02 -7.47
C ASN A 312 15.17 5.23 -8.72
N ILE A 313 15.07 6.46 -9.23
CA ILE A 313 14.39 6.68 -10.51
C ILE A 313 15.29 7.52 -11.41
N SER A 314 15.53 7.04 -12.62
CA SER A 314 16.17 7.76 -13.75
C SER A 314 15.36 8.98 -14.26
N ASN A 315 14.57 9.63 -13.40
CA ASN A 315 13.49 10.57 -13.73
C ASN A 315 13.60 11.89 -12.94
N GLU A 316 14.82 12.32 -12.63
CA GLU A 316 15.07 13.63 -12.03
C GLU A 316 15.03 14.73 -13.10
N TRP A 317 14.77 15.97 -12.68
CA TRP A 317 14.75 17.13 -13.55
C TRP A 317 16.17 17.44 -14.05
N TYR A 318 16.31 17.70 -15.35
CA TYR A 318 17.61 17.95 -16.00
C TYR A 318 17.53 19.06 -17.04
N LEU A 319 18.70 19.62 -17.39
CA LEU A 319 18.82 20.67 -18.38
C LEU A 319 18.68 20.05 -19.79
N PRO A 320 17.70 20.47 -20.60
CA PRO A 320 17.42 19.84 -21.90
C PRO A 320 18.64 19.93 -22.83
N SER A 321 18.91 18.88 -23.61
CA SER A 321 19.81 18.97 -24.76
C SER A 321 19.26 19.93 -25.81
N ARG A 322 20.10 20.30 -26.79
CA ARG A 322 19.70 21.18 -27.90
C ARG A 322 18.42 20.69 -28.59
N ALA A 323 18.34 19.40 -28.97
CA ALA A 323 17.17 18.86 -29.64
C ALA A 323 15.92 18.81 -28.72
N GLU A 324 16.10 18.53 -27.43
CA GLU A 324 14.98 18.55 -26.47
C GLU A 324 14.42 19.97 -26.28
N LEU A 325 15.30 20.98 -26.23
CA LEU A 325 14.89 22.38 -26.06
C LEU A 325 14.22 22.93 -27.34
N SER A 326 14.74 22.58 -28.51
CA SER A 326 14.15 22.91 -29.80
C SER A 326 12.76 22.28 -29.96
N LEU A 327 12.62 21.00 -29.59
CA LEU A 327 11.33 20.31 -29.59
C LEU A 327 10.33 20.97 -28.63
N LEU A 328 10.77 21.39 -27.45
CA LEU A 328 9.94 22.08 -26.47
C LEU A 328 9.41 23.41 -27.03
N TYR A 329 10.24 24.17 -27.75
CA TYR A 329 9.82 25.39 -28.45
C TYR A 329 8.71 25.08 -29.48
N ASP A 330 8.94 24.09 -30.35
CA ASP A 330 7.99 23.76 -31.42
C ASP A 330 6.66 23.20 -30.91
N THR A 331 6.68 22.43 -29.82
CA THR A 331 5.51 21.68 -29.34
C THR A 331 4.69 22.42 -28.29
N LEU A 332 5.32 23.27 -27.48
CA LEU A 332 4.62 24.00 -26.42
C LEU A 332 4.57 25.50 -26.71
N TYR A 333 5.72 26.13 -26.95
CA TYR A 333 5.75 27.60 -27.06
C TYR A 333 4.96 28.10 -28.28
N LEU A 334 5.15 27.49 -29.46
CA LEU A 334 4.40 27.88 -30.66
C LEU A 334 2.88 27.67 -30.51
N GLU A 335 2.47 26.74 -29.64
CA GLU A 335 1.08 26.45 -29.32
C GLU A 335 0.54 27.31 -28.16
N GLY A 336 1.34 28.25 -27.63
CA GLY A 336 0.97 29.10 -26.50
C GLY A 336 0.85 28.37 -25.17
N LEU A 337 1.53 27.23 -25.03
CA LEU A 337 1.54 26.40 -23.83
C LEU A 337 2.82 26.58 -23.02
N GLY A 338 2.72 26.35 -21.72
CA GLY A 338 3.86 26.31 -20.82
C GLY A 338 4.30 27.66 -20.26
N ASP A 339 3.66 28.80 -20.58
CA ASP A 339 4.02 30.12 -20.05
C ASP A 339 5.53 30.42 -20.15
N PHE A 340 6.11 30.15 -21.33
CA PHE A 340 7.46 30.65 -21.63
C PHE A 340 7.38 32.13 -21.99
N VAL A 341 8.51 32.80 -21.87
CA VAL A 341 8.64 34.20 -22.29
C VAL A 341 9.61 34.32 -23.45
N ASP A 342 9.46 35.40 -24.21
CA ASP A 342 10.28 35.76 -25.36
C ASP A 342 11.73 36.08 -24.94
N ASP A 343 12.53 35.04 -24.71
CA ASP A 343 13.90 35.13 -24.21
C ASP A 343 14.74 33.91 -24.64
N MET A 344 16.04 33.94 -24.36
CA MET A 344 16.94 32.84 -24.63
C MET A 344 16.90 31.81 -23.50
N TYR A 345 16.84 30.53 -23.88
CA TYR A 345 16.88 29.40 -22.96
C TYR A 345 18.13 28.56 -23.17
N TRP A 346 18.79 28.20 -22.08
CA TRP A 346 19.95 27.33 -22.10
C TRP A 346 19.59 25.88 -22.39
N SER A 347 20.38 25.25 -23.26
CA SER A 347 20.48 23.79 -23.35
C SER A 347 21.72 23.28 -22.63
N SER A 348 21.80 21.99 -22.33
CA SER A 348 22.98 21.31 -21.77
C SER A 348 24.04 20.93 -22.80
N THR A 349 23.82 21.25 -24.09
CA THR A 349 24.77 20.91 -25.15
C THR A 349 25.89 21.96 -25.22
N SER A 350 27.08 21.60 -24.74
CA SER A 350 28.27 22.45 -24.80
C SER A 350 28.97 22.41 -26.16
N MET A 351 29.79 23.43 -26.43
CA MET A 351 30.62 23.57 -27.62
C MET A 351 32.07 23.85 -27.24
N GLU A 352 32.98 23.72 -28.22
CA GLU A 352 34.34 24.23 -28.14
C GLU A 352 34.31 25.77 -27.93
N ASP A 353 35.38 26.34 -27.38
CA ASP A 353 35.51 27.79 -27.11
C ASP A 353 34.60 28.40 -26.03
N ASN A 354 34.31 27.66 -24.97
CA ASN A 354 33.62 28.20 -23.78
C ASN A 354 32.19 28.71 -24.06
N THR A 355 31.51 28.07 -25.01
CA THR A 355 30.12 28.38 -25.38
C THR A 355 29.20 27.18 -25.18
N ALA A 356 27.89 27.44 -25.15
CA ALA A 356 26.84 26.44 -25.11
C ALA A 356 25.64 26.88 -25.95
N TYR A 357 24.83 25.93 -26.38
CA TYR A 357 23.66 26.21 -27.21
C TYR A 357 22.53 26.84 -26.40
N VAL A 358 21.88 27.83 -27.02
CA VAL A 358 20.61 28.42 -26.60
C VAL A 358 19.59 28.33 -27.73
N VAL A 359 18.32 28.33 -27.35
CA VAL A 359 17.21 28.58 -28.28
C VAL A 359 16.57 29.90 -27.87
N ASP A 360 16.44 30.83 -28.82
CA ASP A 360 15.70 32.07 -28.64
C ASP A 360 14.21 31.83 -28.84
N PHE A 361 13.42 31.88 -27.76
CA PHE A 361 11.99 31.61 -27.82
C PHE A 361 11.22 32.75 -28.49
N TYR A 362 11.79 33.94 -28.70
CA TYR A 362 11.12 34.95 -29.53
C TYR A 362 11.08 34.54 -31.02
N SER A 363 12.15 33.91 -31.51
CA SER A 363 12.35 33.68 -32.95
C SER A 363 12.46 32.21 -33.37
N GLY A 364 12.62 31.29 -32.42
CA GLY A 364 12.97 29.89 -32.67
C GLY A 364 14.42 29.69 -33.10
N THR A 365 15.25 30.73 -33.06
CA THR A 365 16.63 30.64 -33.56
C THR A 365 17.51 29.87 -32.60
N GLU A 366 18.12 28.78 -33.09
CA GLU A 366 19.21 28.10 -32.38
C GLU A 366 20.54 28.84 -32.58
N THR A 367 21.20 29.22 -31.49
CA THR A 367 22.52 29.86 -31.53
C THR A 367 23.36 29.42 -30.33
N PHE A 368 24.55 29.99 -30.15
CA PHE A 368 25.41 29.71 -29.00
C PHE A 368 25.83 31.01 -28.32
N LYS A 369 25.99 30.92 -27.00
CA LYS A 369 26.35 32.04 -26.12
C LYS A 369 27.48 31.64 -25.19
N ARG A 370 28.19 32.63 -24.66
CA ARG A 370 29.29 32.35 -23.73
C ARG A 370 28.71 31.85 -22.41
N ARG A 371 29.35 30.85 -21.81
CA ARG A 371 28.81 30.14 -20.63
C ARG A 371 28.64 31.03 -19.39
N TYR A 372 29.30 32.19 -19.34
CA TYR A 372 29.15 33.19 -18.26
C TYR A 372 27.94 34.11 -18.42
N GLU A 373 27.28 34.13 -19.59
CA GLU A 373 26.08 34.93 -19.82
C GLU A 373 24.88 34.35 -19.06
N TYR A 374 23.92 35.21 -18.73
CA TYR A 374 22.73 34.82 -17.98
C TYR A 374 21.54 34.67 -18.92
N HIS A 375 21.01 33.46 -19.00
CA HIS A 375 19.83 33.12 -19.81
C HIS A 375 18.86 32.29 -18.97
N ARG A 376 17.69 32.00 -19.52
CA ARG A 376 16.65 31.25 -18.83
C ARG A 376 16.93 29.76 -18.84
N VAL A 377 16.38 29.09 -17.85
CA VAL A 377 16.49 27.64 -17.69
C VAL A 377 15.13 27.09 -17.34
N ARG A 378 14.69 26.08 -18.08
CA ARG A 378 13.55 25.28 -17.67
C ARG A 378 13.88 23.80 -17.78
N ALA A 379 13.82 23.14 -16.63
CA ALA A 379 14.17 21.74 -16.56
C ALA A 379 13.13 20.87 -17.27
N ILE A 380 13.60 19.74 -17.78
CA ILE A 380 12.74 18.68 -18.33
C ILE A 380 13.04 17.37 -17.61
N ARG A 381 12.17 16.38 -17.78
CA ARG A 381 12.41 15.02 -17.29
C ARG A 381 11.79 13.98 -18.20
N ALA A 382 12.30 12.76 -18.08
CA ALA A 382 11.76 11.60 -18.77
C ALA A 382 10.97 10.71 -17.80
N PHE A 383 9.90 10.05 -18.29
CA PHE A 383 9.12 9.12 -17.47
C PHE A 383 8.32 8.06 -18.26
#